data_AF-A0A2K2TM23-F1
#
_entry.id   AF-A0A2K2TM23-F1
#
_cell.length_a   1.000
_cell.length_b   1.000
_cell.length_c   1.000
_cell.angle_alpha   90.00
_cell.angle_beta   90.00
_cell.angle_gamma   90.00
#
_symmetry.space_group_name_H-M   'P 1'
#
loop_
_entity.id
_entity.type
_entity.pdbx_description
1 polymer ?
#
loop_
_entity_poly.entity_id
_entity_poly.type
_entity_poly.pdbx_seq_one_letter_code
_entity_poly.pdbx_strand_id
1 'polypeptide(L)'
;MCDAIRELFADELEEGVKRGVQLGKEQGLEQGLQQGIQALILDNLEEQKTKEQIIAKLVKRFGLSLENAETYFNKYGNTTAL
;
A
#
# COMPACT_ATOMS: atom_id res chain seq x y z
N MET A 1 31.88 -33.03 -7.89
CA MET A 1 30.66 -32.26 -8.23
C MET A 1 31.13 -31.16 -9.16
N CYS A 2 30.64 -31.11 -10.41
CA CYS A 2 31.16 -30.19 -11.44
C CYS A 2 30.93 -28.74 -11.00
N ASP A 3 31.94 -27.88 -11.13
CA ASP A 3 31.86 -26.47 -10.71
C ASP A 3 30.72 -25.71 -11.42
N ALA A 4 30.41 -26.10 -12.67
CA ALA A 4 29.26 -25.58 -13.42
C ALA A 4 27.89 -25.83 -12.74
N ILE A 5 27.74 -26.95 -12.01
CA ILE A 5 26.49 -27.23 -11.28
C ILE A 5 26.38 -26.31 -10.05
N ARG A 6 27.51 -26.01 -9.40
CA ARG A 6 27.54 -25.11 -8.24
C ARG A 6 27.23 -23.68 -8.63
N GLU A 7 27.74 -23.23 -9.78
CA GLU A 7 27.45 -21.90 -10.35
C GLU A 7 25.97 -21.76 -10.73
N LEU A 8 25.39 -22.75 -11.44
CA LEU A 8 23.97 -22.72 -11.80
C LEU A 8 23.03 -22.64 -10.58
N PHE A 9 23.31 -23.39 -9.50
CA PHE A 9 22.52 -23.30 -8.27
C PHE A 9 22.71 -21.98 -7.52
N ALA A 10 23.89 -21.35 -7.62
CA ALA A 10 24.13 -20.04 -7.02
C ALA A 10 23.30 -18.96 -7.74
N ASP A 11 23.25 -19.01 -9.06
CA ASP A 11 22.46 -18.07 -9.88
C ASP A 11 20.95 -18.21 -9.60
N GLU A 12 20.41 -19.43 -9.57
CA GLU A 12 19.00 -19.68 -9.26
C GLU A 12 18.61 -19.18 -7.86
N LEU A 13 19.49 -19.39 -6.87
CA LEU A 13 19.28 -18.91 -5.50
C LEU A 13 19.30 -17.38 -5.44
N GLU A 14 20.26 -16.74 -6.12
CA GLU A 14 20.36 -15.28 -6.18
C GLU A 14 19.11 -14.66 -6.83
N GLU A 15 18.63 -15.23 -7.94
CA GLU A 15 17.38 -14.80 -8.56
C GLU A 15 16.16 -15.02 -7.67
N GLY A 16 16.11 -16.13 -6.93
CA GLY A 16 15.07 -16.40 -5.94
C GLY A 16 15.03 -15.34 -4.85
N VAL A 17 16.19 -14.98 -4.29
CA VAL A 17 16.30 -13.92 -3.27
C VAL A 17 15.92 -12.56 -3.83
N LYS A 18 16.41 -12.19 -5.02
CA LYS A 18 16.05 -10.92 -5.68
C LYS A 18 14.55 -10.80 -5.89
N ARG A 19 13.90 -11.86 -6.40
CA ARG A 19 12.45 -11.91 -6.58
C ARG A 19 11.71 -11.78 -5.25
N GLY A 20 12.12 -12.53 -4.24
CA GLY A 20 11.50 -12.47 -2.91
C GLY A 20 11.58 -11.08 -2.28
N VAL A 21 12.74 -10.43 -2.37
CA VAL A 21 12.93 -9.06 -1.87
C VAL A 21 12.07 -8.05 -2.65
N GLN A 22 12.00 -8.17 -3.98
CA GLN A 22 11.20 -7.28 -4.80
C GLN A 22 9.71 -7.40 -4.47
N LEU A 23 9.18 -8.63 -4.42
CA LEU A 23 7.78 -8.89 -4.06
C LEU A 23 7.46 -8.39 -2.65
N GLY A 24 8.34 -8.66 -1.68
CA GLY A 24 8.14 -8.18 -0.31
C GLY A 24 8.12 -6.65 -0.20
N LYS A 25 8.95 -5.96 -0.97
CA LYS A 25 8.96 -4.48 -1.02
C LYS A 25 7.67 -3.94 -1.64
N GLU A 26 7.22 -4.52 -2.75
CA GLU A 26 5.99 -4.10 -3.43
C GLU A 26 4.77 -4.31 -2.52
N GLN A 27 4.63 -5.51 -1.93
CA GLN A 27 3.54 -5.81 -1.00
C GLN A 27 3.58 -4.92 0.24
N GLY A 28 4.76 -4.71 0.83
CA GLY A 28 4.91 -3.85 2.01
C GLY A 28 4.54 -2.39 1.71
N LEU A 29 4.91 -1.88 0.54
CA LEU A 29 4.55 -0.52 0.12
C LEU A 29 3.04 -0.37 -0.09
N GLU A 30 2.41 -1.34 -0.77
CA GLU A 30 0.96 -1.34 -0.99
C GLU A 30 0.17 -1.42 0.33
N GLN A 31 0.57 -2.34 1.22
CA GLN A 31 -0.05 -2.48 2.54
C GLN A 31 0.13 -1.22 3.39
N GLY A 32 1.34 -0.66 3.44
CA GLY A 32 1.63 0.56 4.19
C GLY A 32 0.86 1.76 3.66
N LEU A 33 0.73 1.90 2.34
CA LEU A 33 -0.09 2.94 1.72
C LEU A 33 -1.57 2.80 2.13
N GLN A 34 -2.12 1.59 2.05
CA GLN A 34 -3.50 1.32 2.40
C GLN A 34 -3.77 1.61 3.89
N GLN A 35 -2.89 1.16 4.79
CA GLN A 35 -2.99 1.41 6.23
C GLN A 35 -2.89 2.90 6.56
N GLY A 36 -1.97 3.62 5.92
CA GLY A 36 -1.79 5.06 6.11
C GLY A 36 -3.00 5.88 5.64
N ILE A 37 -3.60 5.50 4.51
CA ILE A 37 -4.83 6.13 4.01
C ILE A 37 -6.00 5.87 4.98
N GLN A 38 -6.18 4.63 5.43
CA GLN A 38 -7.24 4.27 6.37
C GLN A 38 -7.11 5.05 7.68
N ALA A 39 -5.91 5.09 8.28
CA ALA A 39 -5.66 5.84 9.50
C ALA A 39 -5.98 7.33 9.31
N LEU A 40 -5.52 7.95 8.21
CA LEU A 40 -5.82 9.36 7.93
C LEU A 40 -7.34 9.61 7.84
N ILE A 41 -8.08 8.74 7.16
CA ILE A 41 -9.54 8.90 7.04
C ILE A 41 -10.20 8.83 8.42
N LEU A 42 -9.90 7.79 9.20
CA LEU A 42 -10.50 7.57 10.52
C LEU A 42 -10.18 8.73 11.47
N ASP A 43 -8.91 9.13 11.59
CA ASP A 43 -8.50 10.25 12.45
C ASP A 43 -9.25 11.54 12.09
N ASN A 44 -9.41 11.83 10.79
CA ASN A 44 -10.10 13.05 10.37
C ASN A 44 -11.61 12.97 10.58
N LEU A 45 -12.22 11.77 10.54
CA LEU A 45 -13.61 11.58 10.92
C LEU A 45 -13.81 11.77 12.44
N GLU A 46 -12.90 11.25 13.26
CA GLU A 46 -12.87 11.50 14.72
C GLU A 46 -12.75 12.99 15.04
N GLU A 47 -11.95 13.73 14.27
CA GLU A 47 -11.85 15.20 14.32
C GLU A 47 -13.04 15.95 13.70
N GLN A 48 -14.09 15.25 13.26
CA GLN A 48 -15.28 15.82 12.61
C GLN A 48 -14.97 16.64 11.35
N LYS A 49 -13.93 16.27 10.59
CA LYS A 49 -13.67 16.86 9.28
C LYS A 49 -14.71 16.42 8.27
N THR A 50 -15.00 17.30 7.31
CA THR A 50 -15.93 16.97 6.22
C THR A 50 -15.28 16.01 5.22
N LYS A 51 -16.11 15.31 4.46
CA LYS A 51 -15.66 14.45 3.35
C LYS A 51 -14.72 15.20 2.42
N GLU A 52 -15.09 16.42 2.02
CA GLU A 52 -14.31 17.24 1.08
C GLU A 52 -12.91 17.56 1.63
N GLN A 53 -12.79 17.84 2.93
CA GLN A 53 -11.50 18.09 3.58
C GLN A 53 -10.63 16.83 3.58
N ILE A 54 -11.22 15.66 3.84
CA ILE A 54 -10.52 14.38 3.86
C ILE A 54 -10.04 14.01 2.46
N ILE A 55 -10.92 14.12 1.47
CA ILE A 55 -10.59 13.88 0.05
C ILE A 55 -9.46 14.80 -0.42
N ALA A 56 -9.52 16.09 -0.10
CA ALA A 56 -8.46 17.04 -0.45
C ALA A 56 -7.11 16.66 0.18
N LYS A 57 -7.11 16.17 1.43
CA LYS A 57 -5.90 15.66 2.08
C LYS A 57 -5.37 14.40 1.40
N LEU A 58 -6.24 13.47 1.03
CA LEU A 58 -5.84 12.24 0.33
C LEU A 58 -5.16 12.53 -1.02
N VAL A 59 -5.77 13.40 -1.83
CA VAL A 59 -5.18 13.86 -3.10
C VAL A 59 -3.82 14.54 -2.85
N LYS A 60 -3.75 15.47 -1.89
CA LYS A 60 -2.52 16.25 -1.64
C LYS A 60 -1.38 15.43 -1.03
N ARG A 61 -1.67 14.50 -0.13
CA ARG A 61 -0.65 13.81 0.68
C ARG A 61 -0.20 12.49 0.07
N PHE A 62 -1.10 11.80 -0.62
CA PHE A 62 -0.82 10.49 -1.24
C PHE A 62 -0.78 10.56 -2.76
N GLY A 63 -0.98 11.74 -3.37
CA GLY A 63 -0.95 11.91 -4.82
C GLY A 63 -2.08 11.16 -5.56
N LEU A 64 -3.18 10.87 -4.85
CA LEU A 64 -4.31 10.14 -5.43
C LEU A 64 -5.09 11.01 -6.42
N SER A 65 -5.68 10.37 -7.43
CA SER A 65 -6.76 11.00 -8.19
C SER A 65 -7.96 11.27 -7.27
N LEU A 66 -8.82 12.21 -7.66
CA LEU A 66 -10.06 12.49 -6.94
C LEU A 66 -10.91 11.22 -6.80
N GLU A 67 -11.06 10.47 -7.89
CA GLU A 67 -11.79 9.19 -7.94
C GLU A 67 -11.24 8.14 -6.96
N ASN A 68 -9.91 7.98 -6.92
CA ASN A 68 -9.29 7.02 -6.00
C ASN A 68 -9.44 7.47 -4.55
N ALA A 69 -9.28 8.77 -4.27
CA ALA A 69 -9.52 9.32 -2.95
C ALA A 69 -10.97 9.08 -2.50
N GLU A 70 -11.95 9.28 -3.37
CA GLU A 70 -13.36 8.99 -3.10
C GLU A 70 -13.61 7.52 -2.84
N THR A 71 -13.00 6.64 -3.62
CA THR A 71 -13.07 5.18 -3.42
C THR A 71 -12.56 4.79 -2.04
N TYR A 72 -11.40 5.31 -1.63
CA TYR A 72 -10.84 5.06 -0.31
C TYR A 72 -11.70 5.63 0.81
N PHE A 73 -12.21 6.85 0.66
CA PHE A 73 -13.12 7.44 1.63
C PHE A 73 -14.39 6.60 1.78
N ASN A 74 -15.01 6.15 0.70
CA ASN A 74 -16.22 5.33 0.75
C ASN A 74 -15.94 3.96 1.38
N LYS A 75 -14.76 3.38 1.15
CA LYS A 75 -14.33 2.10 1.73
C LYS A 75 -14.16 2.17 3.25
N TYR A 76 -13.56 3.24 3.76
CA TYR A 76 -13.17 3.34 5.18
C TYR A 76 -14.03 4.28 6.03
N GLY A 77 -14.73 5.23 5.41
CA GLY A 77 -15.54 6.23 6.09
C GLY A 77 -16.99 5.82 6.36
N ASN A 78 -17.47 4.72 5.77
CA ASN A 78 -18.77 4.15 6.09
C ASN A 78 -18.65 3.17 7.27
N THR A 79 -18.55 3.69 8.49
CA THR A 79 -18.63 2.85 9.71
C THR A 79 -20.07 2.53 10.12
N THR A 80 -21.08 3.14 9.46
CA THR A 80 -22.50 2.87 9.73
C THR A 80 -23.04 1.80 8.78
N ALA A 81 -22.61 0.56 8.98
CA ALA A 81 -23.30 -0.63 8.50
C ALA A 81 -23.05 -1.78 9.47
N LEU A 82 -23.65 -1.68 10.67
CA LEU A 82 -24.17 -2.76 11.53
C LEU A 82 -24.91 -2.14 12.72
#